data_AF-A0A328NZ03-F1
#
_entry.id   AF-A0A328NZ03-F1
#
_cell.length_a   1.000
_cell.length_b   1.000
_cell.length_c   1.000
_cell.angle_alpha   90.00
_cell.angle_beta   90.00
_cell.angle_gamma   90.00
#
_symmetry.space_group_name_H-M   'P 1'
#
loop_
_entity.id
_entity.type
_entity.pdbx_description
1 polymer ?
#
loop_
_entity_poly.entity_id
_entity_poly.type
_entity_poly.pdbx_seq_one_letter_code
_entity_poly.pdbx_strand_id
1 'polypeptide(L)'
;MGFMDKLLRKTVRPNDGSQEAPQRATPVDAVASQAGERDGLPDRWYVPQDGNSDRFIGATGLPTLRLIPYRDTGGEQVLRLCEDGTGLLVGPTDRRLARAGIYVSQLRGEAHHQAECRAGNFYPGEPVRLVREPENPYDRNAVAVYDATGKHMAAYVNKQKARTLAKLIDSGAEIEAISIRGTRSGLACDQVAILAASSEVLRHVLSPRPTDAPHPAHER
;
A
#
# COMPACT_ATOMS: atom_id res chain seq x y z
N MET A 1 5.48 -63.71 -59.81
CA MET A 1 4.42 -62.88 -59.19
C MET A 1 5.07 -61.65 -58.60
N GLY A 2 4.85 -60.49 -59.22
CA GLY A 2 5.51 -59.22 -58.89
C GLY A 2 5.30 -58.26 -60.05
N PHE A 3 4.13 -57.61 -60.08
CA PHE A 3 3.65 -56.82 -61.20
C PHE A 3 4.27 -55.41 -61.22
N MET A 4 4.91 -55.13 -62.36
CA MET A 4 5.01 -53.90 -63.14
C MET A 4 5.41 -52.56 -62.50
N ASP A 5 6.55 -52.13 -63.01
CA ASP A 5 7.01 -50.77 -63.21
C ASP A 5 6.26 -50.07 -64.37
N LYS A 6 6.17 -48.72 -64.31
CA LYS A 6 6.08 -47.71 -65.39
C LYS A 6 4.94 -46.66 -65.38
N LEU A 7 5.42 -45.41 -65.22
CA LEU A 7 5.18 -44.18 -66.00
C LEU A 7 4.00 -43.23 -65.70
N LEU A 8 4.41 -42.02 -65.26
CA LEU A 8 4.11 -40.68 -65.81
C LEU A 8 2.66 -40.17 -65.82
N ARG A 9 2.37 -39.14 -64.99
CA ARG A 9 2.30 -37.71 -65.40
C ARG A 9 1.81 -36.78 -64.27
N LYS A 10 2.59 -35.71 -64.09
CA LYS A 10 2.23 -34.34 -63.67
C LYS A 10 0.80 -34.11 -63.15
N THR A 11 0.72 -33.71 -61.88
CA THR A 11 -0.16 -32.60 -61.45
C THR A 11 0.51 -31.79 -60.34
N VAL A 12 0.42 -30.48 -60.56
CA VAL A 12 0.80 -29.30 -59.77
C VAL A 12 0.73 -29.50 -58.24
N ARG A 13 1.80 -29.11 -57.53
CA ARG A 13 1.82 -28.89 -56.08
C ARG A 13 1.25 -27.50 -55.78
N PRO A 14 0.24 -27.36 -54.91
CA PRO A 14 0.02 -26.13 -54.18
C PRO A 14 0.65 -26.20 -52.78
N ASN A 15 1.41 -25.16 -52.46
CA ASN A 15 1.82 -24.64 -51.15
C ASN A 15 2.15 -25.62 -50.01
N ASP A 16 3.43 -25.61 -49.64
CA ASP A 16 3.93 -25.96 -48.32
C ASP A 16 3.17 -25.15 -47.26
N GLY A 17 2.41 -25.88 -46.44
CA GLY A 17 1.84 -25.38 -45.20
C GLY A 17 2.99 -25.08 -44.24
N SER A 18 3.35 -23.80 -44.15
CA SER A 18 4.03 -23.26 -42.99
C SER A 18 3.04 -23.31 -41.83
N GLN A 19 3.16 -24.34 -40.99
CA GLN A 19 2.51 -24.40 -39.70
C GLN A 19 3.20 -23.40 -38.78
N GLU A 20 2.79 -22.13 -38.83
CA GLU A 20 2.99 -21.20 -37.72
C GLU A 20 1.99 -21.55 -36.62
N ALA A 21 2.53 -22.07 -35.52
CA ALA A 21 1.81 -22.27 -34.28
C ALA A 21 1.20 -20.94 -33.79
N PRO A 22 -0.02 -20.94 -33.21
CA PRO A 22 -0.58 -19.73 -32.64
C PRO A 22 0.30 -19.28 -31.47
N GLN A 23 0.99 -18.16 -31.68
CA GLN A 23 1.71 -17.44 -30.63
C GLN A 23 0.70 -17.06 -29.55
N ARG A 24 0.78 -17.78 -28.43
CA ARG A 24 0.08 -17.45 -27.19
C ARG A 24 0.55 -16.07 -26.74
N ALA A 25 -0.34 -15.08 -26.82
CA ALA A 25 -0.14 -13.81 -26.17
C ALA A 25 0.11 -14.05 -24.67
N THR A 26 1.26 -13.60 -24.20
CA THR A 26 1.67 -13.64 -22.80
C THR A 26 0.80 -12.71 -21.95
N PRO A 27 0.28 -13.14 -20.79
CA PRO A 27 -0.52 -12.29 -19.92
C PRO A 27 0.42 -11.46 -19.04
N VAL A 28 0.99 -10.37 -19.59
CA VAL A 28 1.83 -9.45 -18.79
C VAL A 28 1.41 -7.98 -18.85
N ASP A 29 0.37 -7.62 -19.62
CA ASP A 29 -0.11 -6.23 -19.71
C ASP A 29 -1.55 -6.00 -19.19
N ALA A 30 -2.14 -6.97 -18.48
CA ALA A 30 -3.56 -6.92 -18.07
C ALA A 30 -3.82 -6.73 -16.56
N VAL A 31 -2.89 -6.15 -15.80
CA VAL A 31 -3.14 -5.77 -14.38
C VAL A 31 -2.96 -4.27 -14.13
N ALA A 32 -3.05 -3.47 -15.19
CA ALA A 32 -3.12 -2.02 -15.14
C ALA A 32 -4.48 -1.51 -15.68
N SER A 33 -5.59 -2.13 -15.28
CA SER A 33 -6.96 -1.59 -15.49
C SER A 33 -7.99 -2.44 -14.75
N GLN A 34 -8.11 -2.24 -13.43
CA GLN A 34 -9.34 -2.49 -12.68
C GLN A 34 -9.58 -1.36 -11.67
N ALA A 35 -9.38 -0.12 -12.11
CA ALA A 35 -10.23 0.97 -11.67
C ALA A 35 -11.56 0.85 -12.46
N GLY A 36 -12.30 -0.22 -12.19
CA GLY A 36 -13.62 -0.45 -12.76
C GLY A 36 -14.65 0.23 -11.88
N GLU A 37 -15.31 1.23 -12.46
CA GLU A 37 -16.58 1.80 -12.03
C GLU A 37 -17.49 0.74 -11.40
N ARG A 38 -17.93 0.98 -10.16
CA ARG A 38 -19.14 0.38 -9.61
C ARG A 38 -20.04 1.51 -9.13
N ASP A 39 -21.29 1.43 -9.54
CA ASP A 39 -22.41 2.27 -9.16
C ASP A 39 -22.37 2.76 -7.69
N GLY A 40 -22.53 4.08 -7.51
CA GLY A 40 -23.21 4.67 -6.36
C GLY A 40 -22.49 4.70 -5.00
N LEU A 41 -21.70 5.77 -4.78
CA LEU A 41 -21.35 6.40 -3.49
C LEU A 41 -20.20 5.83 -2.60
N PRO A 42 -18.95 5.68 -3.10
CA PRO A 42 -17.76 5.73 -2.24
C PRO A 42 -17.09 7.11 -2.14
N ASP A 43 -17.42 8.07 -3.03
CA ASP A 43 -16.64 9.32 -3.16
C ASP A 43 -16.98 10.38 -2.09
N ARG A 44 -18.22 10.42 -1.57
CA ARG A 44 -18.66 11.45 -0.62
C ARG A 44 -17.99 11.42 0.74
N TRP A 45 -17.39 10.29 1.13
CA TRP A 45 -16.74 10.16 2.44
C TRP A 45 -15.29 10.58 2.42
N TYR A 46 -14.69 10.69 1.23
CA TYR A 46 -13.27 10.98 1.09
C TYR A 46 -13.04 12.43 0.69
N VAL A 47 -11.89 12.96 1.08
CA VAL A 47 -11.45 14.28 0.66
C VAL A 47 -11.27 14.29 -0.88
N PRO A 48 -11.87 15.25 -1.59
CA PRO A 48 -11.73 15.34 -3.04
C PRO A 48 -10.31 15.73 -3.45
N GLN A 49 -9.95 15.41 -4.69
CA GLN A 49 -8.75 15.94 -5.32
C GLN A 49 -9.04 17.35 -5.85
N ASP A 50 -8.81 18.35 -5.01
CA ASP A 50 -9.16 19.76 -5.27
C ASP A 50 -8.01 20.62 -5.81
N GLY A 51 -6.84 20.02 -6.02
CA GLY A 51 -5.63 20.70 -6.49
C GLY A 51 -4.90 21.53 -5.41
N ASN A 52 -5.44 21.67 -4.20
CA ASN A 52 -4.76 22.36 -3.11
C ASN A 52 -3.71 21.43 -2.48
N SER A 53 -2.44 21.62 -2.84
CA SER A 53 -1.34 20.79 -2.35
C SER A 53 -1.10 20.90 -0.84
N ASP A 54 -1.51 22.02 -0.23
CA ASP A 54 -1.28 22.33 1.18
C ASP A 54 -2.54 22.16 2.04
N ARG A 55 -3.58 21.53 1.50
CA ARG A 55 -4.88 21.34 2.16
C ARG A 55 -4.80 20.88 3.61
N PHE A 56 -3.87 19.96 3.90
CA PHE A 56 -3.76 19.34 5.21
C PHE A 56 -2.79 20.05 6.14
N ILE A 57 -2.22 21.19 5.77
CA ILE A 57 -1.25 21.93 6.60
C ILE A 57 -1.99 23.06 7.32
N GLY A 58 -2.08 22.97 8.64
CA GLY A 58 -2.71 23.98 9.47
C GLY A 58 -1.87 25.25 9.62
N ALA A 59 -2.46 26.31 10.17
CA ALA A 59 -1.79 27.59 10.41
C ALA A 59 -0.56 27.49 11.32
N THR A 60 -0.50 26.47 12.17
CA THR A 60 0.65 26.18 13.06
C THR A 60 1.72 25.32 12.41
N GLY A 61 1.56 24.91 11.15
CA GLY A 61 2.42 23.96 10.46
C GLY A 61 2.09 22.49 10.74
N LEU A 62 1.26 22.19 11.74
CA LEU A 62 0.81 20.83 12.03
C LEU A 62 -0.36 20.39 11.16
N PRO A 63 -0.54 19.08 10.91
CA PRO A 63 -1.59 18.63 10.02
C PRO A 63 -3.00 18.84 10.56
N THR A 64 -3.96 19.30 9.75
CA THR A 64 -5.38 19.39 10.13
C THR A 64 -6.10 18.03 10.05
N LEU A 65 -5.42 16.98 10.50
CA LEU A 65 -5.83 15.58 10.41
C LEU A 65 -5.72 14.89 11.76
N ARG A 66 -6.58 13.89 11.95
CA ARG A 66 -6.59 13.00 13.11
C ARG A 66 -6.80 11.55 12.69
N LEU A 67 -6.17 10.63 13.39
CA LEU A 67 -6.45 9.21 13.26
C LEU A 67 -7.72 8.89 14.05
N ILE A 68 -8.65 8.21 13.39
CA ILE A 68 -9.87 7.71 14.00
C ILE A 68 -9.95 6.19 13.86
N PRO A 69 -10.55 5.49 14.83
CA PRO A 69 -10.97 4.10 14.66
C PRO A 69 -11.94 4.00 13.47
N TYR A 70 -11.77 2.96 12.67
CA TYR A 70 -12.65 2.68 11.54
C TYR A 70 -12.79 1.17 11.39
N ARG A 71 -13.99 0.69 11.05
CA ARG A 71 -14.21 -0.70 10.63
C ARG A 71 -14.25 -0.74 9.13
N ASP A 72 -13.33 -1.48 8.52
CA ASP A 72 -13.36 -1.65 7.07
C ASP A 72 -14.49 -2.59 6.60
N THR A 73 -14.61 -2.75 5.29
CA THR A 73 -15.65 -3.61 4.69
C THR A 73 -15.53 -5.08 5.09
N GLY A 74 -14.35 -5.52 5.53
CA GLY A 74 -14.12 -6.87 6.08
C GLY A 74 -14.42 -6.98 7.57
N GLY A 75 -14.82 -5.88 8.22
CA GLY A 75 -15.08 -5.82 9.66
C GLY A 75 -13.81 -5.62 10.51
N GLU A 76 -12.63 -5.52 9.87
CA GLU A 76 -11.36 -5.32 10.56
C GLU A 76 -11.30 -3.91 11.16
N GLN A 77 -10.79 -3.84 12.38
CA GLN A 77 -10.49 -2.55 12.99
C GLN A 77 -9.19 -2.00 12.41
N VAL A 78 -9.23 -0.76 11.92
CA VAL A 78 -8.10 -0.02 11.38
C VAL A 78 -8.12 1.42 11.88
N LEU A 79 -7.03 2.14 11.66
CA LEU A 79 -7.00 3.59 11.83
C LEU A 79 -7.08 4.28 10.48
N ARG A 80 -7.89 5.33 10.38
CA ARG A 80 -8.01 6.18 9.18
C ARG A 80 -7.73 7.63 9.53
N LEU A 81 -7.06 8.33 8.63
CA LEU A 81 -6.92 9.78 8.72
C LEU A 81 -8.27 10.43 8.38
N CYS A 82 -8.65 11.42 9.18
CA CYS A 82 -9.88 12.18 9.05
C CYS A 82 -9.56 13.66 9.18
N GLU A 83 -10.06 14.48 8.25
CA GLU A 83 -9.85 15.91 8.23
C GLU A 83 -10.69 16.59 9.31
N ASP A 84 -10.07 17.49 10.06
CA ASP A 84 -10.73 18.14 11.20
C ASP A 84 -11.85 19.06 10.71
N GLY A 85 -11.57 19.94 9.74
CA GLY A 85 -12.52 20.95 9.28
C GLY A 85 -13.75 20.42 8.53
N THR A 86 -13.69 19.19 8.00
CA THR A 86 -14.78 18.66 7.16
C THR A 86 -15.32 17.32 7.63
N GLY A 87 -14.58 16.57 8.45
CA GLY A 87 -14.90 15.18 8.80
C GLY A 87 -14.69 14.17 7.67
N LEU A 88 -14.15 14.57 6.52
CA LEU A 88 -13.89 13.65 5.42
C LEU A 88 -12.67 12.76 5.71
N LEU A 89 -12.74 11.51 5.27
CA LEU A 89 -11.64 10.56 5.34
C LEU A 89 -10.55 10.91 4.33
N VAL A 90 -9.30 10.64 4.66
CA VAL A 90 -8.16 10.81 3.75
C VAL A 90 -7.64 9.44 3.32
N GLY A 91 -7.56 9.23 2.01
CA GLY A 91 -7.03 8.01 1.43
C GLY A 91 -5.53 7.84 1.75
N PRO A 92 -5.04 6.61 2.00
CA PRO A 92 -3.64 6.37 2.34
C PRO A 92 -2.66 6.68 1.20
N THR A 93 -3.18 6.83 -0.03
CA THR A 93 -2.41 7.17 -1.24
C THR A 93 -2.45 8.66 -1.57
N ASP A 94 -3.13 9.48 -0.77
CA ASP A 94 -3.25 10.91 -1.03
C ASP A 94 -1.87 11.58 -1.05
N ARG A 95 -1.56 12.23 -2.18
CA ARG A 95 -0.24 12.81 -2.45
C ARG A 95 0.07 14.00 -1.54
N ARG A 96 -0.95 14.64 -0.96
CA ARG A 96 -0.83 15.80 -0.07
C ARG A 96 -0.29 15.42 1.31
N LEU A 97 -0.45 14.15 1.73
CA LEU A 97 0.03 13.67 3.03
C LEU A 97 1.53 13.90 3.25
N ALA A 98 2.34 13.68 2.22
CA ALA A 98 3.80 13.85 2.33
C ALA A 98 4.20 15.31 2.61
N ARG A 99 3.41 16.29 2.13
CA ARG A 99 3.64 17.71 2.42
C ARG A 99 3.24 18.08 3.85
N ALA A 100 2.27 17.37 4.41
CA ALA A 100 1.91 17.44 5.82
C ALA A 100 2.83 16.59 6.74
N GLY A 101 3.97 16.09 6.23
CA GLY A 101 4.91 15.28 7.03
C GLY A 101 4.41 13.88 7.39
N ILE A 102 3.39 13.37 6.69
CA ILE A 102 2.77 12.07 6.94
C ILE A 102 3.13 11.09 5.81
N TYR A 103 3.68 9.94 6.18
CA TYR A 103 4.09 8.89 5.25
C TYR A 103 3.36 7.59 5.54
N VAL A 104 2.36 7.27 4.72
CA VAL A 104 1.60 6.01 4.84
C VAL A 104 2.12 4.98 3.85
N SER A 105 2.27 3.74 4.31
CA SER A 105 2.59 2.59 3.45
C SER A 105 1.82 1.36 3.91
N GLN A 106 1.16 0.70 2.95
CA GLN A 106 0.91 -0.73 3.09
C GLN A 106 2.25 -1.45 2.92
N LEU A 107 2.54 -2.41 3.79
CA LEU A 107 3.79 -3.16 3.69
C LEU A 107 3.75 -4.17 2.54
N ARG A 108 4.91 -4.72 2.19
CA ARG A 108 5.08 -5.71 1.13
C ARG A 108 6.05 -6.79 1.58
N GLY A 109 5.67 -8.03 1.33
CA GLY A 109 6.47 -9.22 1.64
C GLY A 109 5.98 -9.98 2.86
N GLU A 110 4.81 -9.65 3.42
CA GLU A 110 4.20 -10.31 4.59
C GLU A 110 4.11 -11.83 4.40
N ALA A 111 3.84 -12.29 3.17
CA ALA A 111 3.80 -13.72 2.83
C ALA A 111 5.12 -14.46 3.10
N HIS A 112 6.27 -13.77 3.08
CA HIS A 112 7.58 -14.34 3.40
C HIS A 112 7.89 -14.32 4.90
N HIS A 113 7.06 -13.63 5.70
CA HIS A 113 7.27 -13.40 7.12
C HIS A 113 6.05 -13.80 7.97
N GLN A 114 5.15 -14.65 7.47
CA GLN A 114 3.87 -14.97 8.14
C GLN A 114 4.01 -15.41 9.60
N ALA A 115 5.03 -16.22 9.92
CA ALA A 115 5.28 -16.65 11.30
C ALA A 115 5.63 -15.46 12.21
N GLU A 116 6.45 -14.54 11.73
CA GLU A 116 6.83 -13.32 12.44
C GLU A 116 5.67 -12.32 12.52
N CYS A 117 4.91 -12.14 11.44
CA CYS A 117 3.68 -11.33 11.42
C CYS A 117 2.67 -11.82 12.47
N ARG A 118 2.50 -13.14 12.61
CA ARG A 118 1.63 -13.75 13.63
C ARG A 118 2.19 -13.58 15.03
N ALA A 119 3.50 -13.65 15.22
CA ALA A 119 4.14 -13.55 16.52
C ALA A 119 4.19 -12.12 17.06
N GLY A 120 4.42 -11.13 16.19
CA GLY A 120 4.49 -9.71 16.54
C GLY A 120 3.13 -9.09 16.87
N ASN A 121 3.14 -7.97 17.59
CA ASN A 121 1.95 -7.15 17.80
C ASN A 121 1.95 -5.99 16.79
N PHE A 122 1.07 -6.07 15.80
CA PHE A 122 0.88 -5.04 14.77
C PHE A 122 -0.54 -4.47 14.80
N TYR A 123 -1.21 -4.54 15.95
CA TYR A 123 -2.56 -4.01 16.10
C TYR A 123 -2.58 -2.50 15.85
N PRO A 124 -3.63 -1.92 15.24
CA PRO A 124 -3.66 -0.50 14.95
C PRO A 124 -3.45 0.36 16.20
N GLY A 125 -2.54 1.33 16.11
CA GLY A 125 -2.09 2.19 17.20
C GLY A 125 -0.79 1.71 17.87
N GLU A 126 -0.38 0.46 17.66
CA GLU A 126 0.86 -0.05 18.24
C GLU A 126 2.09 0.58 17.57
N PRO A 127 3.11 0.99 18.34
CA PRO A 127 4.39 1.42 17.80
C PRO A 127 5.06 0.33 16.97
N VAL A 128 5.73 0.73 15.89
CA VAL A 128 6.55 -0.16 15.07
C VAL A 128 7.92 0.46 14.83
N ARG A 129 8.93 -0.37 14.63
CA ARG A 129 10.30 0.06 14.39
C ARG A 129 10.61 0.05 12.90
N LEU A 130 11.16 1.16 12.41
CA LEU A 130 11.70 1.26 11.05
C LEU A 130 13.19 0.93 11.09
N VAL A 131 13.62 -0.05 10.31
CA VAL A 131 15.03 -0.49 10.25
C VAL A 131 15.53 -0.32 8.82
N ARG A 132 16.60 0.46 8.66
CA ARG A 132 17.26 0.67 7.36
C ARG A 132 18.15 -0.51 7.00
N GLU A 133 18.04 -0.94 5.75
CA GLU A 133 18.92 -1.94 5.15
C GLU A 133 19.57 -1.40 3.86
N PRO A 134 20.61 -0.54 3.96
CA PRO A 134 21.26 0.06 2.80
C PRO A 134 21.95 -0.98 1.89
N GLU A 135 22.40 -2.09 2.46
CA GLU A 135 23.07 -3.20 1.77
C GLU A 135 22.09 -4.29 1.27
N ASN A 136 20.77 -4.03 1.33
CA ASN A 136 19.79 -4.99 0.83
C ASN A 136 20.00 -5.23 -0.69
N PRO A 137 20.18 -6.49 -1.13
CA PRO A 137 20.58 -6.79 -2.51
C PRO A 137 19.51 -6.45 -3.56
N TYR A 138 18.26 -6.23 -3.14
CA TYR A 138 17.13 -5.95 -4.04
C TYR A 138 16.75 -4.47 -4.09
N ASP A 139 16.95 -3.72 -2.98
CA ASP A 139 16.65 -2.30 -2.89
C ASP A 139 17.51 -1.60 -1.82
N ARG A 140 18.48 -0.78 -2.24
CA ARG A 140 19.30 0.07 -1.34
C ARG A 140 18.50 1.01 -0.42
N ASN A 141 17.23 1.28 -0.76
CA ASN A 141 16.34 2.10 0.06
C ASN A 141 15.45 1.27 0.99
N ALA A 142 15.69 -0.04 1.12
CA ALA A 142 14.86 -0.93 1.92
C ALA A 142 14.71 -0.43 3.36
N VAL A 143 13.46 -0.38 3.80
CA VAL A 143 13.09 -0.11 5.18
C VAL A 143 12.24 -1.28 5.64
N ALA A 144 12.83 -2.13 6.48
CA ALA A 144 12.12 -3.21 7.16
C ALA A 144 11.30 -2.64 8.32
N VAL A 145 10.17 -3.26 8.62
CA VAL A 145 9.29 -2.89 9.72
C VAL A 145 9.22 -4.04 10.71
N TYR A 146 9.54 -3.73 11.96
CA TYR A 146 9.45 -4.65 13.09
C TYR A 146 8.40 -4.20 14.08
N ASP A 147 7.95 -5.11 14.93
CA ASP A 147 7.14 -4.79 16.10
C ASP A 147 7.90 -3.83 17.05
N ALA A 148 7.20 -3.30 18.06
CA ALA A 148 7.81 -2.38 19.04
C ALA A 148 9.05 -2.96 19.73
N THR A 149 9.10 -4.29 19.91
CA THR A 149 10.22 -4.98 20.55
C THR A 149 11.45 -5.10 19.64
N GLY A 150 11.25 -5.01 18.32
CA GLY A 150 12.30 -5.23 17.33
C GLY A 150 12.61 -6.70 17.07
N LYS A 151 11.80 -7.62 17.61
CA LYS A 151 12.02 -9.06 17.51
C LYS A 151 11.33 -9.66 16.29
N HIS A 152 10.13 -9.17 15.98
CA HIS A 152 9.27 -9.75 14.96
C HIS A 152 9.18 -8.83 13.76
N MET A 153 9.65 -9.30 12.61
CA MET A 153 9.59 -8.55 11.36
C MET A 153 8.22 -8.75 10.69
N ALA A 154 7.52 -7.66 10.38
CA ALA A 154 6.31 -7.74 9.57
C ALA A 154 6.65 -7.91 8.08
N ALA A 155 7.29 -6.90 7.51
CA ALA A 155 7.51 -6.78 6.08
C ALA A 155 8.32 -5.50 5.77
N TYR A 156 8.45 -5.17 4.48
CA TYR A 156 9.11 -3.97 4.02
C TYR A 156 8.12 -2.86 3.66
N VAL A 157 8.54 -1.61 3.85
CA VAL A 157 7.88 -0.46 3.22
C VAL A 157 7.90 -0.64 1.69
N ASN A 158 6.81 -0.29 1.01
CA ASN A 158 6.76 -0.35 -0.45
C ASN A 158 7.89 0.47 -1.09
N LYS A 159 8.57 -0.08 -2.10
CA LYS A 159 9.70 0.51 -2.84
C LYS A 159 9.54 2.00 -3.19
N GLN A 160 8.36 2.44 -3.62
CA GLN A 160 8.14 3.84 -3.96
C GLN A 160 8.24 4.76 -2.73
N LYS A 161 7.67 4.32 -1.60
CA LYS A 161 7.64 5.08 -0.34
C LYS A 161 8.96 4.93 0.42
N ALA A 162 9.61 3.78 0.30
CA ALA A 162 10.91 3.48 0.90
C ALA A 162 11.98 4.49 0.48
N ARG A 163 11.99 4.95 -0.78
CA ARG A 163 12.90 6.02 -1.24
C ARG A 163 12.81 7.32 -0.43
N THR A 164 11.61 7.71 -0.02
CA THR A 164 11.41 8.93 0.77
C THR A 164 11.80 8.69 2.22
N LEU A 165 11.31 7.60 2.82
CA LEU A 165 11.62 7.27 4.22
C LEU A 165 13.12 6.99 4.43
N ALA A 166 13.78 6.30 3.49
CA ALA A 166 15.22 6.05 3.56
C ALA A 166 16.01 7.35 3.62
N LYS A 167 15.70 8.33 2.76
CA LYS A 167 16.36 9.65 2.80
C LYS A 167 16.15 10.37 4.13
N LEU A 168 14.94 10.32 4.67
CA LEU A 168 14.64 10.95 5.96
C LEU A 168 15.46 10.30 7.08
N ILE A 169 15.42 8.97 7.19
CA ILE A 169 16.16 8.23 8.21
C ILE A 169 17.67 8.45 8.04
N ASP A 170 18.19 8.33 6.82
CA ASP A 170 19.63 8.48 6.53
C ASP A 170 20.12 9.93 6.76
N SER A 171 19.22 10.92 6.72
CA SER A 171 19.55 12.32 7.08
C SER A 171 19.57 12.57 8.59
N GLY A 172 19.23 11.57 9.41
CA GLY A 172 19.11 11.70 10.86
C GLY A 172 17.79 12.32 11.32
N ALA A 173 16.77 12.38 10.46
CA ALA A 173 15.45 12.85 10.87
C ALA A 173 14.84 11.86 11.88
N GLU A 174 14.31 12.37 12.99
CA GLU A 174 13.58 11.58 13.96
C GLU A 174 12.20 11.22 13.40
N ILE A 175 12.11 10.01 12.82
CA ILE A 175 10.87 9.46 12.28
C ILE A 175 10.41 8.31 13.16
N GLU A 176 9.19 8.44 13.67
CA GLU A 176 8.47 7.40 14.40
C GLU A 176 7.38 6.79 13.51
N ALA A 177 6.92 5.59 13.86
CA ALA A 177 5.85 4.92 13.14
C ALA A 177 4.94 4.11 14.05
N ILE A 178 3.69 4.00 13.64
CA ILE A 178 2.70 3.09 14.21
C ILE A 178 2.11 2.19 13.14
N SER A 179 1.57 1.06 13.56
CA SER A 179 0.63 0.30 12.75
C SER A 179 -0.70 1.05 12.65
N ILE A 180 -1.29 1.12 11.46
CA ILE A 180 -2.66 1.59 11.21
C ILE A 180 -3.57 0.47 10.68
N ARG A 181 -3.00 -0.69 10.35
CA ARG A 181 -3.67 -1.95 10.03
C ARG A 181 -2.73 -3.10 10.44
N GLY A 182 -3.31 -4.13 11.04
CA GLY A 182 -2.64 -5.37 11.39
C GLY A 182 -3.41 -6.04 12.51
N THR A 183 -2.80 -7.02 13.16
CA THR A 183 -3.47 -7.82 14.19
C THR A 183 -2.66 -7.88 15.48
N ARG A 184 -3.32 -8.32 16.55
CA ARG A 184 -2.65 -8.63 17.82
C ARG A 184 -1.76 -9.86 17.65
N SER A 185 -0.76 -9.97 18.52
CA SER A 185 0.09 -11.17 18.62
C SER A 185 -0.76 -12.44 18.79
N GLY A 186 -0.34 -13.51 18.12
CA GLY A 186 -1.00 -14.82 18.09
C GLY A 186 -2.04 -15.00 17.00
N LEU A 187 -2.53 -13.90 16.38
CA LEU A 187 -3.54 -13.92 15.33
C LEU A 187 -2.92 -13.95 13.93
N ALA A 188 -3.64 -14.51 12.96
CA ALA A 188 -3.23 -14.44 11.56
C ALA A 188 -3.15 -12.97 11.12
N CYS A 189 -2.07 -12.60 10.45
CA CYS A 189 -1.78 -11.24 10.05
C CYS A 189 -1.38 -11.22 8.57
N ASP A 190 -2.37 -11.04 7.70
CA ASP A 190 -2.17 -11.12 6.25
C ASP A 190 -1.74 -9.77 5.64
N GLN A 191 -2.00 -8.67 6.35
CA GLN A 191 -1.68 -7.33 5.90
C GLN A 191 -1.32 -6.42 7.06
N VAL A 192 -0.19 -5.72 6.91
CA VAL A 192 0.19 -4.63 7.82
C VAL A 192 0.29 -3.33 7.03
N ALA A 193 -0.18 -2.24 7.62
CA ALA A 193 0.06 -0.90 7.09
C ALA A 193 0.51 0.03 8.21
N ILE A 194 1.39 0.97 7.88
CA ILE A 194 1.97 1.89 8.84
C ILE A 194 1.68 3.35 8.47
N LEU A 195 1.70 4.20 9.48
CA LEU A 195 1.87 5.64 9.34
C LEU A 195 3.19 6.02 10.03
N ALA A 196 4.07 6.69 9.30
CA ALA A 196 5.31 7.25 9.80
C ALA A 196 5.30 8.78 9.71
N ALA A 197 5.84 9.45 10.71
CA ALA A 197 5.92 10.91 10.80
C ALA A 197 6.97 11.34 11.85
N SER A 198 7.23 12.63 12.00
CA SER A 198 7.98 13.13 13.18
C SER A 198 7.19 12.86 14.46
N SER A 199 7.85 12.80 15.61
CA SER A 199 7.20 12.58 16.92
C SER A 199 6.12 13.63 17.21
N GLU A 200 6.34 14.89 16.79
CA GLU A 200 5.37 15.97 16.94
C GLU A 200 4.12 15.73 16.10
N VAL A 201 4.28 15.42 14.81
CA VAL A 201 3.16 15.13 13.91
C VAL A 201 2.43 13.87 14.36
N LEU A 202 3.15 12.82 14.76
CA LEU A 202 2.56 11.56 15.20
C LEU A 202 1.71 11.76 16.47
N ARG A 203 2.24 12.48 17.46
CA ARG A 203 1.49 12.85 18.67
C ARG A 203 0.26 13.69 18.34
N HIS A 204 0.38 14.61 17.38
CA HIS A 204 -0.72 15.45 16.94
C HIS A 204 -1.85 14.62 16.32
N VAL A 205 -1.54 13.78 15.32
CA VAL A 205 -2.56 12.99 14.63
C VAL A 205 -3.18 11.90 15.51
N LEU A 206 -2.46 11.42 16.54
CA LEU A 206 -2.97 10.46 17.53
C LEU A 206 -3.83 11.10 18.63
N SER A 207 -3.77 12.42 18.80
CA SER A 207 -4.59 13.09 19.80
C SER A 207 -6.09 12.99 19.45
N PRO A 208 -7.01 13.20 20.40
CA PRO A 208 -8.44 13.26 20.07
C PRO A 208 -8.74 14.34 19.02
N ARG A 209 -9.81 14.12 18.25
CA ARG A 209 -10.37 15.16 17.38
C ARG A 209 -10.88 16.34 18.21
N PRO A 210 -10.81 17.58 17.69
CA PRO A 210 -11.44 18.73 18.33
C PRO A 210 -12.94 18.46 18.56
N THR A 211 -13.47 18.86 19.72
CA THR A 211 -14.85 18.56 20.12
C THR A 211 -15.88 19.26 19.25
N ASP A 212 -15.52 20.39 18.65
CA ASP A 212 -16.33 21.18 17.72
C ASP A 212 -16.16 20.78 16.24
N ALA A 213 -15.25 19.83 15.96
CA ALA A 213 -15.05 19.35 14.60
C ALA A 213 -16.29 18.57 14.11
N PRO A 214 -16.67 18.71 12.82
CA PRO A 214 -17.70 17.88 12.23
C PRO A 214 -17.46 16.38 12.44
N HIS A 215 -18.54 15.63 12.68
CA HIS A 215 -18.47 14.17 12.80
C HIS A 215 -17.79 13.54 11.57
N PRO A 216 -17.01 12.47 11.74
CA PRO A 216 -16.49 11.71 10.62
C PRO A 216 -17.59 11.35 9.61
N ALA A 217 -17.31 11.50 8.31
CA ALA A 217 -18.31 11.37 7.25
C ALA A 217 -18.98 9.98 7.20
N HIS A 218 -18.30 8.95 7.71
CA HIS A 218 -18.80 7.58 7.81
C HIS A 218 -19.75 7.35 9.01
N GLU A 219 -19.86 8.31 9.92
CA GLU A 219 -20.76 8.29 11.10
C GLU A 219 -22.02 9.16 10.88
N ARG A 220 -22.13 9.82 9.71
CA ARG A 220 -23.25 10.71 9.37
C ARG A 220 -24.38 9.98 8.67
#